data_AF-A0A521GLV9-F1
#
_entry.id   AF-A0A521GLV9-F1
#
_cell.length_a   1.000
_cell.length_b   1.000
_cell.length_c   1.000
_cell.angle_alpha   90.00
_cell.angle_beta   90.00
_cell.angle_gamma   90.00
#
_symmetry.space_group_name_H-M   'P 1'
#
loop_
_entity.id
_entity.type
_entity.pdbx_description
1 polymer ?
#
loop_
_entity_poly.entity_id
_entity_poly.type
_entity_poly.pdbx_seq_one_letter_code
_entity_poly.pdbx_strand_id
1 'polypeptide(L)'
;MYDFFVNTSSWDGGLTGDDGTTCKRPWNMALDGMFQGYGLINFADAYALLTLNGYQLSSSDNTAIRDYLRRLAAAVNSSYHAWDRWADAHNCTMSNNSETCIRYRSDNHLSWGQAPLLATAAALGDQTIANYVLAGGAWDDGRSGPVTNTSHMKYVINRAVLSNGQIYDEAPAAVGGIGREGYAFYHLWAMEIVARIDDVHFHQGIWDYKGTDGKGLREAYTAEAPRVMSGQNSGDNWQYELPYNHWGDATFLSARDKSARNAFIAQSFGPVILLFGQ
;
A
#
# COMPACT_ATOMS: atom_id res chain seq x y z
N MET A 1 -2.80 -3.74 -29.67
CA MET A 1 -2.50 -2.70 -28.66
C MET A 1 -3.86 -2.35 -28.05
N TYR A 2 -4.11 -2.70 -26.78
CA TYR A 2 -5.34 -2.24 -26.11
C TYR A 2 -5.06 -0.82 -25.67
N ASP A 3 -5.58 0.15 -26.41
CA ASP A 3 -5.63 1.54 -25.97
C ASP A 3 -6.60 1.61 -24.79
N PHE A 4 -6.07 1.59 -23.57
CA PHE A 4 -6.82 1.99 -22.37
C PHE A 4 -6.98 3.53 -22.36
N PHE A 5 -7.42 4.10 -23.47
CA PHE A 5 -7.96 5.46 -23.53
C PHE A 5 -9.44 5.38 -23.21
N VAL A 6 -9.78 4.95 -22.00
CA VAL A 6 -11.10 5.24 -21.45
C VAL A 6 -11.16 6.75 -21.33
N ASN A 7 -12.01 7.41 -22.13
CA ASN A 7 -12.28 8.83 -21.94
C ASN A 7 -13.05 9.00 -20.62
N THR A 8 -12.30 9.26 -19.56
CA THR A 8 -12.81 9.42 -18.20
C THR A 8 -13.39 10.80 -17.93
N SER A 9 -13.16 11.79 -18.82
CA SER A 9 -13.60 13.17 -18.57
C SER A 9 -15.12 13.35 -18.63
N SER A 10 -15.86 12.37 -19.16
CA SER A 10 -17.33 12.39 -19.26
C SER A 10 -18.00 11.21 -18.55
N TRP A 11 -17.23 10.33 -17.89
CA TRP A 11 -17.77 9.13 -17.25
C TRP A 11 -17.64 9.23 -15.73
N ASP A 12 -18.76 9.56 -15.10
CA ASP A 12 -18.92 9.58 -13.65
C ASP A 12 -19.28 8.18 -13.10
N GLY A 13 -19.91 7.31 -13.89
CA GLY A 13 -20.12 5.89 -13.53
C GLY A 13 -20.88 5.62 -12.23
N GLY A 14 -21.49 6.64 -11.59
CA GLY A 14 -22.02 6.53 -10.22
C GLY A 14 -20.95 6.59 -9.12
N LEU A 15 -19.70 6.97 -9.46
CA LEU A 15 -18.55 7.06 -8.56
C LEU A 15 -18.50 8.38 -7.78
N THR A 16 -19.23 9.43 -8.22
CA THR A 16 -19.40 10.70 -7.49
C THR A 16 -20.81 10.90 -6.90
N GLY A 17 -21.71 9.92 -7.03
CA GLY A 17 -23.10 9.99 -6.53
C GLY A 17 -23.20 9.97 -5.00
N ASP A 18 -23.52 11.12 -4.41
CA ASP A 18 -23.72 11.30 -2.97
C ASP A 18 -25.16 10.99 -2.54
N ASP A 19 -25.51 9.69 -2.41
CA ASP A 19 -26.87 9.26 -2.03
C ASP A 19 -27.06 8.91 -0.54
N GLY A 20 -26.03 9.13 0.28
CA GLY A 20 -26.07 8.86 1.72
C GLY A 20 -25.93 7.40 2.14
N THR A 21 -25.68 6.44 1.24
CA THR A 21 -25.61 5.00 1.61
C THR A 21 -24.22 4.39 1.54
N THR A 22 -24.06 3.16 2.06
CA THR A 22 -22.81 2.38 2.13
C THR A 22 -22.16 2.06 0.77
N CYS A 23 -22.80 2.46 -0.33
CA CYS A 23 -22.32 2.37 -1.71
C CYS A 23 -21.47 3.58 -2.16
N LYS A 24 -21.18 4.58 -1.31
CA LYS A 24 -20.21 5.68 -1.58
C LYS A 24 -18.73 5.25 -1.59
N ARG A 25 -18.44 4.06 -2.10
CA ARG A 25 -17.09 3.71 -2.53
C ARG A 25 -17.13 3.76 -4.04
N PRO A 26 -16.35 4.61 -4.71
CA PRO A 26 -15.89 4.21 -6.02
C PRO A 26 -15.18 2.89 -5.78
N TRP A 27 -15.76 1.80 -6.26
CA TRP A 27 -14.99 0.61 -6.52
C TRP A 27 -13.97 1.07 -7.55
N ASN A 28 -12.79 1.44 -7.06
CA ASN A 28 -11.79 2.06 -7.91
C ASN A 28 -11.27 0.99 -8.85
N MET A 29 -10.88 1.40 -10.06
CA MET A 29 -10.31 0.48 -11.04
C MET A 29 -9.04 -0.21 -10.50
N ALA A 30 -8.45 0.31 -9.42
CA ALA A 30 -7.31 -0.25 -8.69
C ALA A 30 -7.64 -1.54 -7.92
N LEU A 31 -8.91 -1.85 -7.64
CA LEU A 31 -9.31 -3.04 -6.89
C LEU A 31 -8.87 -4.35 -7.55
N ASP A 32 -9.07 -4.47 -8.87
CA ASP A 32 -8.65 -5.66 -9.62
C ASP A 32 -7.12 -5.82 -9.59
N GLY A 33 -6.39 -4.69 -9.65
CA GLY A 33 -4.94 -4.65 -9.50
C GLY A 33 -4.48 -5.07 -8.10
N MET A 34 -5.19 -4.65 -7.05
CA MET A 34 -4.91 -5.05 -5.66
C MET A 34 -5.02 -6.58 -5.48
N PHE A 35 -6.12 -7.20 -5.94
CA PHE A 35 -6.31 -8.64 -5.74
C PHE A 35 -5.25 -9.47 -6.45
N GLN A 36 -4.79 -9.02 -7.63
CA GLN A 36 -3.64 -9.62 -8.32
C GLN A 36 -2.32 -9.33 -7.57
N GLY A 37 -2.24 -8.20 -6.88
CA GLY A 37 -1.10 -7.73 -6.11
C GLY A 37 -0.68 -8.66 -4.96
N TYR A 38 -1.61 -9.29 -4.24
CA TYR A 38 -1.25 -10.16 -3.12
C TYR A 38 -0.36 -11.34 -3.55
N GLY A 39 -0.72 -11.99 -4.66
CA GLY A 39 0.08 -13.09 -5.20
C GLY A 39 1.45 -12.63 -5.70
N LEU A 40 1.52 -11.42 -6.26
CA LEU A 40 2.77 -10.83 -6.74
C LEU A 40 3.73 -10.50 -5.59
N ILE A 41 3.25 -10.02 -4.44
CA ILE A 41 4.09 -9.83 -3.23
C ILE A 41 4.75 -11.15 -2.85
N ASN A 42 3.95 -12.20 -2.67
CA ASN A 42 4.45 -13.51 -2.23
C ASN A 42 5.44 -14.11 -3.25
N PHE A 43 5.16 -13.97 -4.55
CA PHE A 43 6.02 -14.50 -5.60
C PHE A 43 7.34 -13.72 -5.74
N ALA A 44 7.28 -12.39 -5.66
CA ALA A 44 8.47 -11.53 -5.69
C ALA A 44 9.37 -11.79 -4.47
N ASP A 45 8.79 -11.91 -3.28
CA ASP A 45 9.51 -12.23 -2.05
C ASP A 45 10.17 -13.62 -2.12
N ALA A 46 9.42 -14.65 -2.54
CA ALA A 46 9.98 -15.99 -2.71
C ALA A 46 11.14 -16.02 -3.71
N TYR A 47 11.02 -15.31 -4.84
CA TYR A 47 12.11 -15.20 -5.81
C TYR A 47 13.32 -14.46 -5.23
N ALA A 48 13.11 -13.34 -4.53
CA ALA A 48 14.17 -12.59 -3.86
C ALA A 48 14.88 -13.44 -2.81
N LEU A 49 14.13 -14.14 -1.94
CA LEU A 49 14.67 -15.04 -0.93
C LEU A 49 15.51 -16.16 -1.55
N LEU A 50 15.02 -16.83 -2.60
CA LEU A 50 15.78 -17.90 -3.25
C LEU A 50 17.09 -17.37 -3.86
N THR A 51 17.01 -16.30 -4.65
CA THR A 51 18.17 -15.80 -5.39
C THR A 51 19.20 -15.10 -4.50
N LEU A 52 18.77 -14.36 -3.48
CA LEU A 52 19.66 -13.72 -2.51
C LEU A 52 20.35 -14.73 -1.57
N ASN A 53 19.72 -15.89 -1.32
CA ASN A 53 20.33 -16.99 -0.54
C ASN A 53 21.14 -17.97 -1.40
N GLY A 54 21.50 -17.58 -2.63
CA GLY A 54 22.46 -18.31 -3.46
C GLY A 54 21.87 -19.49 -4.23
N TYR A 55 20.54 -19.69 -4.24
CA TYR A 55 19.91 -20.68 -5.10
C TYR A 55 20.19 -20.36 -6.58
N GLN A 56 20.81 -21.31 -7.29
CA GLN A 56 21.23 -21.12 -8.68
C GLN A 56 20.11 -21.55 -9.64
N LEU A 57 19.33 -20.57 -10.11
CA LEU A 57 18.44 -20.77 -11.24
C LEU A 57 19.23 -20.93 -12.54
N SER A 58 18.72 -21.73 -13.48
CA SER A 58 19.25 -21.73 -14.84
C SER A 58 19.09 -20.34 -15.47
N SER A 59 19.95 -19.98 -16.42
CA SER A 59 19.86 -18.67 -17.07
C SER A 59 18.52 -18.47 -17.80
N SER A 60 17.94 -19.54 -18.35
CA SER A 60 16.62 -19.52 -18.98
C SER A 60 15.50 -19.28 -17.96
N ASP A 61 15.51 -19.99 -16.83
CA ASP A 61 14.47 -19.85 -15.79
C ASP A 61 14.55 -18.47 -15.15
N ASN A 62 15.77 -18.00 -14.86
CA ASN A 62 15.98 -16.67 -14.30
C ASN A 62 15.44 -15.58 -15.25
N THR A 63 15.70 -15.71 -16.56
CA THR A 63 15.18 -14.77 -17.56
C THR A 63 13.65 -14.82 -17.62
N ALA A 64 13.07 -16.02 -17.66
CA ALA A 64 11.63 -16.21 -17.75
C ALA A 64 10.89 -15.67 -16.52
N ILE A 65 11.40 -15.94 -15.31
CA ILE A 65 10.80 -15.46 -14.06
C ILE A 65 10.89 -13.94 -13.96
N ARG A 66 12.04 -13.34 -14.31
CA ARG A 66 12.21 -11.87 -14.28
C ARG A 66 11.29 -11.18 -15.28
N ASP A 67 11.13 -11.72 -16.49
CA ASP A 67 10.17 -11.20 -17.48
C ASP A 67 8.73 -11.33 -16.97
N TYR A 68 8.39 -12.47 -16.35
CA TYR A 68 7.06 -12.69 -15.79
C TYR A 68 6.74 -11.71 -14.65
N LEU A 69 7.67 -11.49 -13.72
CA LEU A 69 7.54 -10.48 -12.65
C LEU A 69 7.28 -9.08 -13.21
N ARG A 70 8.04 -8.66 -14.23
CA ARG A 70 7.84 -7.35 -14.89
C ARG A 70 6.45 -7.23 -15.53
N ARG A 71 5.99 -8.27 -16.21
CA ARG A 71 4.66 -8.27 -16.86
C ARG A 71 3.53 -8.23 -15.84
N LEU A 72 3.65 -8.95 -14.73
CA LEU A 72 2.68 -8.91 -13.64
C LEU A 72 2.66 -7.52 -12.97
N ALA A 73 3.82 -6.92 -12.73
CA ALA A 73 3.90 -5.56 -12.21
C ALA A 73 3.22 -4.56 -13.16
N ALA A 74 3.46 -4.65 -14.47
CA ALA A 74 2.77 -3.81 -15.46
C ALA A 74 1.25 -4.05 -15.46
N ALA A 75 0.78 -5.29 -15.27
CA ALA A 75 -0.64 -5.61 -15.17
C ALA A 75 -1.28 -4.97 -13.93
N VAL A 76 -0.67 -5.14 -12.75
CA VAL A 76 -1.13 -4.50 -11.50
C VAL A 76 -1.14 -2.98 -11.64
N ASN A 77 -0.09 -2.42 -12.26
CA ASN A 77 0.02 -0.99 -12.49
C ASN A 77 -1.06 -0.45 -13.42
N SER A 78 -1.55 -1.21 -14.39
CA SER A 78 -2.54 -0.72 -15.36
C SER A 78 -3.84 -0.24 -14.71
N SER A 79 -4.35 -1.00 -13.74
CA SER A 79 -5.54 -0.67 -12.94
C SER A 79 -5.33 0.54 -12.04
N TYR A 80 -4.17 0.57 -11.37
CA TYR A 80 -3.74 1.67 -10.52
C TYR A 80 -3.58 2.98 -11.30
N HIS A 81 -2.89 2.91 -12.42
CA HIS A 81 -2.60 4.04 -13.29
C HIS A 81 -3.86 4.60 -13.95
N ALA A 82 -4.80 3.73 -14.36
CA ALA A 82 -6.11 4.17 -14.87
C ALA A 82 -6.86 4.99 -13.81
N TRP A 83 -6.80 4.57 -12.55
CA TRP A 83 -7.41 5.31 -11.43
C TRP A 83 -6.73 6.65 -11.18
N ASP A 84 -5.39 6.71 -11.14
CA ASP A 84 -4.66 7.96 -10.95
C ASP A 84 -4.95 8.98 -12.05
N ARG A 85 -5.02 8.54 -13.31
CA ARG A 85 -5.42 9.39 -14.44
C ARG A 85 -6.86 9.87 -14.32
N TRP A 86 -7.78 9.01 -13.87
CA TRP A 86 -9.16 9.40 -13.62
C TRP A 86 -9.22 10.48 -12.52
N ALA A 87 -8.50 10.30 -11.42
CA ALA A 87 -8.43 11.28 -10.34
C ALA A 87 -7.78 12.61 -10.77
N ASP A 88 -6.75 12.57 -11.63
CA ASP A 88 -6.14 13.75 -12.24
C ASP A 88 -7.15 14.53 -13.10
N ALA A 89 -7.94 13.83 -13.93
CA ALA A 89 -8.96 14.44 -14.78
C ALA A 89 -10.12 15.09 -13.98
N HIS A 90 -10.29 14.73 -12.71
CA HIS A 90 -11.32 15.27 -11.82
C HIS A 90 -10.77 16.28 -10.79
N ASN A 91 -9.63 16.93 -11.11
CA ASN A 91 -9.00 17.96 -10.28
C ASN A 91 -8.68 17.52 -8.84
N CYS A 92 -8.48 16.21 -8.61
CA CYS A 92 -8.00 15.71 -7.32
C CYS A 92 -6.48 15.80 -7.26
N THR A 93 -5.99 17.03 -7.14
CA THR A 93 -4.57 17.37 -6.97
C THR A 93 -4.20 17.49 -5.49
N MET A 94 -2.90 17.59 -5.19
CA MET A 94 -2.34 17.85 -3.85
C MET A 94 -3.04 19.00 -3.10
N SER A 95 -3.48 20.05 -3.79
CA SER A 95 -4.10 21.23 -3.20
C SER A 95 -5.61 21.08 -2.97
N ASN A 96 -6.23 20.05 -3.55
CA ASN A 96 -7.64 19.75 -3.36
C ASN A 96 -7.80 18.73 -2.23
N ASN A 97 -8.25 19.22 -1.08
CA ASN A 97 -8.47 18.44 0.14
C ASN A 97 -9.96 18.16 0.38
N SER A 98 -10.78 18.11 -0.68
CA SER A 98 -12.13 17.57 -0.53
C SER A 98 -12.05 16.12 -0.02
N GLU A 99 -13.03 15.73 0.77
CA GLU A 99 -13.14 14.36 1.31
C GLU A 99 -13.02 13.29 0.21
N THR A 100 -13.64 13.57 -0.94
CA THR A 100 -13.58 12.76 -2.15
C THR A 100 -12.16 12.65 -2.71
N CYS A 101 -11.45 13.77 -2.84
CA CYS A 101 -10.09 13.77 -3.37
C CYS A 101 -9.05 13.19 -2.42
N ILE A 102 -9.30 13.21 -1.11
CA ILE A 102 -8.48 12.45 -0.15
C ILE A 102 -8.63 10.96 -0.45
N ARG A 103 -9.85 10.43 -0.52
CA ARG A 103 -10.09 9.01 -0.84
C ARG A 103 -9.48 8.58 -2.15
N TYR A 104 -9.65 9.38 -3.19
CA TYR A 104 -9.16 9.00 -4.52
C TYR A 104 -7.64 8.91 -4.59
N ARG A 105 -6.94 9.48 -3.61
CA ARG A 105 -5.48 9.58 -3.60
C ARG A 105 -4.81 8.86 -2.47
N SER A 106 -5.59 8.32 -1.53
CA SER A 106 -5.03 7.69 -0.34
C SER A 106 -5.92 6.61 0.24
N ASP A 107 -6.75 5.97 -0.58
CA ASP A 107 -7.45 4.77 -0.15
C ASP A 107 -6.49 3.56 -0.17
N ASN A 108 -6.77 2.58 0.69
CA ASN A 108 -5.96 1.37 0.88
C ASN A 108 -5.64 0.60 -0.42
N HIS A 109 -6.52 0.61 -1.44
CA HIS A 109 -6.25 -0.05 -2.72
C HIS A 109 -5.01 0.52 -3.42
N LEU A 110 -4.68 1.80 -3.20
CA LEU A 110 -3.49 2.42 -3.76
C LEU A 110 -2.22 1.93 -3.06
N SER A 111 -2.26 1.78 -1.75
CA SER A 111 -1.16 1.19 -0.98
C SER A 111 -0.97 -0.28 -1.37
N TRP A 112 -2.05 -1.03 -1.53
CA TRP A 112 -2.02 -2.42 -1.97
C TRP A 112 -1.67 -2.61 -3.45
N GLY A 113 -1.87 -1.60 -4.30
CA GLY A 113 -1.34 -1.57 -5.66
C GLY A 113 0.18 -1.28 -5.69
N GLN A 114 0.68 -0.50 -4.72
CA GLN A 114 2.09 -0.09 -4.67
C GLN A 114 3.02 -1.11 -4.00
N ALA A 115 2.57 -1.78 -2.94
CA ALA A 115 3.30 -2.86 -2.27
C ALA A 115 3.85 -3.94 -3.23
N PRO A 116 3.05 -4.55 -4.13
CA PRO A 116 3.54 -5.54 -5.09
C PRO A 116 4.52 -4.95 -6.12
N LEU A 117 4.35 -3.69 -6.51
CA LEU A 117 5.29 -3.03 -7.43
C LEU A 117 6.65 -2.86 -6.75
N LEU A 118 6.69 -2.44 -5.49
CA LEU A 118 7.95 -2.31 -4.76
C LEU A 118 8.57 -3.66 -4.43
N ALA A 119 7.77 -4.68 -4.10
CA ALA A 119 8.26 -6.05 -3.95
C ALA A 119 8.92 -6.55 -5.25
N THR A 120 8.29 -6.26 -6.39
CA THR A 120 8.86 -6.56 -7.72
C THR A 120 10.15 -5.78 -7.96
N ALA A 121 10.19 -4.50 -7.59
CA ALA A 121 11.39 -3.68 -7.69
C ALA A 121 12.55 -4.30 -6.89
N ALA A 122 12.30 -4.72 -5.65
CA ALA A 122 13.30 -5.34 -4.78
C ALA A 122 13.79 -6.68 -5.36
N ALA A 123 12.86 -7.54 -5.78
CA ALA A 123 13.17 -8.81 -6.44
C ALA A 123 14.06 -8.64 -7.69
N LEU A 124 13.81 -7.58 -8.47
CA LEU A 124 14.51 -7.35 -9.72
C LEU A 124 15.75 -6.46 -9.60
N GLY A 125 15.93 -5.76 -8.48
CA GLY A 125 16.90 -4.67 -8.34
C GLY A 125 16.55 -3.47 -9.23
N ASP A 126 15.26 -3.19 -9.43
CA ASP A 126 14.78 -2.18 -10.39
C ASP A 126 14.49 -0.84 -9.71
N GLN A 127 15.50 0.05 -9.72
CA GLN A 127 15.41 1.37 -9.10
C GLN A 127 14.34 2.28 -9.74
N THR A 128 13.95 2.03 -10.99
CA THR A 128 12.95 2.84 -11.69
C THR A 128 11.58 2.60 -11.10
N ILE A 129 11.21 1.32 -10.92
CA ILE A 129 9.94 0.94 -10.26
C ILE A 129 9.95 1.40 -8.80
N ALA A 130 11.09 1.26 -8.10
CA ALA A 130 11.19 1.75 -6.72
C ALA A 130 10.95 3.27 -6.62
N ASN A 131 11.57 4.06 -7.50
CA ASN A 131 11.38 5.51 -7.53
C ASN A 131 9.94 5.92 -7.92
N TYR A 132 9.30 5.16 -8.83
CA TYR A 132 7.88 5.31 -9.18
C TYR A 132 6.98 5.12 -7.94
N VAL A 133 7.21 4.08 -7.14
CA VAL A 133 6.41 3.79 -5.95
C VAL A 133 6.70 4.76 -4.79
N LEU A 134 7.98 5.00 -4.49
CA LEU A 134 8.36 5.71 -3.26
C LEU A 134 8.24 7.24 -3.39
N ALA A 135 8.61 7.78 -4.56
CA ALA A 135 8.83 9.21 -4.76
C ALA A 135 8.07 9.82 -5.96
N GLY A 136 7.25 9.05 -6.66
CA GLY A 136 6.43 9.60 -7.76
C GLY A 136 7.16 9.71 -9.10
N GLY A 137 8.33 9.06 -9.24
CA GLY A 137 9.08 9.06 -10.49
C GLY A 137 8.29 8.49 -11.66
N ALA A 138 8.78 8.73 -12.89
CA ALA A 138 8.19 8.14 -14.08
C ALA A 138 8.66 6.69 -14.29
N TRP A 139 7.74 5.81 -14.68
CA TRP A 139 8.06 4.44 -15.10
C TRP A 139 7.36 4.13 -16.42
N ASP A 140 8.11 3.52 -17.35
CA ASP A 140 7.58 2.96 -18.59
C ASP A 140 7.27 1.47 -18.36
N ASP A 141 5.98 1.16 -18.23
CA ASP A 141 5.47 -0.21 -18.05
C ASP A 141 5.40 -1.00 -19.38
N GLY A 142 5.88 -0.41 -20.49
CA GLY A 142 5.86 -0.99 -21.83
C GLY A 142 4.48 -0.99 -22.49
N ARG A 143 3.47 -0.36 -21.86
CA ARG A 143 2.08 -0.28 -22.35
C ARG A 143 1.60 1.15 -22.46
N SER A 144 1.80 1.92 -21.40
CA SER A 144 1.27 3.27 -21.20
C SER A 144 2.32 4.36 -21.47
N GLY A 145 3.57 3.96 -21.73
CA GLY A 145 4.73 4.84 -21.81
C GLY A 145 5.20 5.32 -20.43
N PRO A 146 6.22 6.18 -20.37
CA PRO A 146 6.73 6.73 -19.12
C PRO A 146 5.69 7.65 -18.48
N VAL A 147 5.15 7.24 -17.33
CA VAL A 147 4.18 8.05 -16.58
C VAL A 147 4.59 8.15 -15.12
N THR A 148 4.43 9.35 -14.55
CA THR A 148 4.66 9.64 -13.14
C THR A 148 3.54 9.07 -12.27
N ASN A 149 3.92 8.57 -11.11
CA ASN A 149 2.95 8.16 -10.10
C ASN A 149 2.48 9.36 -9.26
N THR A 150 1.23 9.81 -9.46
CA THR A 150 0.66 10.93 -8.70
C THR A 150 0.09 10.51 -7.35
N SER A 151 -0.02 9.20 -7.08
CA SER A 151 -0.37 8.64 -5.77
C SER A 151 0.75 7.82 -5.12
N HIS A 152 2.02 8.23 -5.27
CA HIS A 152 3.17 7.54 -4.66
C HIS A 152 3.08 7.44 -3.12
N MET A 153 3.82 6.51 -2.51
CA MET A 153 3.62 6.12 -1.11
C MET A 153 3.74 7.29 -0.12
N LYS A 154 4.74 8.16 -0.28
CA LYS A 154 4.86 9.38 0.55
C LYS A 154 3.64 10.29 0.44
N TYR A 155 3.03 10.38 -0.74
CA TYR A 155 1.81 11.16 -0.94
C TYR A 155 0.59 10.46 -0.31
N VAL A 156 0.48 9.14 -0.46
CA VAL A 156 -0.58 8.35 0.20
C VAL A 156 -0.50 8.50 1.71
N ILE A 157 0.68 8.34 2.34
CA ILE A 157 0.85 8.53 3.78
C ILE A 157 0.44 9.94 4.22
N ASN A 158 0.89 10.98 3.50
CA ASN A 158 0.57 12.37 3.81
C ASN A 158 -0.94 12.69 3.75
N ARG A 159 -1.74 11.89 3.04
CA ARG A 159 -3.19 12.08 2.92
C ARG A 159 -4.00 11.12 3.77
N ALA A 160 -3.56 9.88 3.88
CA ALA A 160 -4.25 8.84 4.61
C ALA A 160 -4.15 9.05 6.12
N VAL A 161 -2.99 9.49 6.62
CA VAL A 161 -2.78 9.75 8.04
C VAL A 161 -3.26 11.16 8.34
N LEU A 162 -4.30 11.26 9.17
CA LEU A 162 -4.85 12.55 9.57
C LEU A 162 -4.01 13.22 10.65
N SER A 163 -4.28 14.52 10.85
CA SER A 163 -3.65 15.33 11.90
C SER A 163 -3.82 14.78 13.33
N ASN A 164 -4.83 13.94 13.58
CA ASN A 164 -5.02 13.25 14.86
C ASN A 164 -4.34 11.86 14.92
N GLY A 165 -3.61 11.48 13.86
CA GLY A 165 -2.96 10.19 13.69
C GLY A 165 -3.85 9.11 13.07
N GLN A 166 -5.17 9.25 13.05
CA GLN A 166 -6.04 8.20 12.53
C GLN A 166 -5.92 8.05 11.02
N ILE A 167 -6.13 6.82 10.53
CA ILE A 167 -6.31 6.59 9.10
C ILE A 167 -7.67 7.13 8.67
N TYR A 168 -7.67 7.94 7.61
CA TYR A 168 -8.85 8.66 7.13
C TYR A 168 -10.07 7.74 6.90
N ASP A 169 -9.87 6.56 6.30
CA ASP A 169 -10.96 5.62 6.00
C ASP A 169 -11.58 4.97 7.24
N GLU A 170 -11.00 5.15 8.42
CA GLU A 170 -11.54 4.72 9.70
C GLU A 170 -11.97 5.87 10.63
N ALA A 171 -11.67 7.12 10.28
CA ALA A 171 -12.09 8.27 11.07
C ALA A 171 -13.63 8.32 11.09
N PRO A 172 -14.30 8.28 12.25
CA PRO A 172 -15.76 8.25 12.34
C PRO A 172 -16.46 9.40 11.60
N ALA A 173 -15.77 10.54 11.48
CA ALA A 173 -16.20 11.71 10.71
C ALA A 173 -16.25 11.45 9.20
N ALA A 174 -15.35 10.65 8.64
CA ALA A 174 -15.27 10.36 7.21
C ALA A 174 -16.32 9.32 6.77
N VAL A 175 -16.71 8.38 7.64
CA VAL A 175 -17.61 7.26 7.31
C VAL A 175 -19.02 7.39 7.91
N GLY A 176 -19.43 8.61 8.27
CA GLY A 176 -20.80 8.87 8.72
C GLY A 176 -21.18 8.13 10.01
N GLY A 177 -20.23 7.97 10.93
CA GLY A 177 -20.46 7.32 12.23
C GLY A 177 -20.39 5.80 12.24
N ILE A 178 -20.21 5.14 11.09
CA ILE A 178 -19.91 3.70 11.02
C ILE A 178 -18.38 3.56 10.96
N GLY A 179 -17.71 3.68 12.10
CA GLY A 179 -16.31 3.26 12.20
C GLY A 179 -16.23 1.80 11.75
N ARG A 180 -15.71 1.55 10.55
CA ARG A 180 -15.57 0.18 10.04
C ARG A 180 -14.25 -0.36 10.55
N GLU A 181 -14.35 -1.07 11.67
CA GLU A 181 -13.27 -1.80 12.33
C GLU A 181 -12.48 -2.62 11.29
N GLY A 182 -11.19 -2.33 11.15
CA GLY A 182 -10.21 -3.18 10.44
C GLY A 182 -9.63 -2.60 9.14
N TYR A 183 -10.18 -1.53 8.57
CA TYR A 183 -9.64 -0.88 7.37
C TYR A 183 -8.32 -0.10 7.60
N ALA A 184 -8.05 0.39 8.81
CA ALA A 184 -6.81 1.07 9.15
C ALA A 184 -5.69 0.04 9.23
N PHE A 185 -5.88 -1.07 9.95
CA PHE A 185 -4.91 -2.16 9.95
C PHE A 185 -4.73 -2.77 8.55
N TYR A 186 -5.80 -2.84 7.77
CA TYR A 186 -5.70 -3.28 6.38
C TYR A 186 -4.86 -2.32 5.52
N HIS A 187 -4.99 -1.01 5.73
CA HIS A 187 -4.24 0.00 5.01
C HIS A 187 -2.78 0.09 5.49
N LEU A 188 -2.59 0.16 6.81
CA LEU A 188 -1.28 0.20 7.47
C LEU A 188 -0.43 -0.99 7.08
N TRP A 189 -1.02 -2.17 6.94
CA TRP A 189 -0.29 -3.36 6.53
C TRP A 189 0.39 -3.22 5.16
N ALA A 190 -0.29 -2.65 4.15
CA ALA A 190 0.33 -2.39 2.86
C ALA A 190 1.45 -1.35 2.94
N MET A 191 1.26 -0.31 3.75
CA MET A 191 2.29 0.71 3.99
C MET A 191 3.50 0.15 4.74
N GLU A 192 3.27 -0.76 5.69
CA GLU A 192 4.29 -1.48 6.45
C GLU A 192 5.11 -2.40 5.55
N ILE A 193 4.47 -3.13 4.63
CA ILE A 193 5.18 -3.90 3.59
C ILE A 193 6.10 -2.99 2.78
N VAL A 194 5.58 -1.85 2.32
CA VAL A 194 6.38 -0.89 1.56
C VAL A 194 7.52 -0.32 2.40
N ALA A 195 7.26 0.07 3.64
CA ALA A 195 8.27 0.61 4.55
C ALA A 195 9.37 -0.40 4.84
N ARG A 196 9.01 -1.69 5.01
CA ARG A 196 9.98 -2.76 5.23
C ARG A 196 10.84 -3.02 4.01
N ILE A 197 10.24 -3.09 2.82
CA ILE A 197 11.01 -3.31 1.58
C ILE A 197 11.94 -2.11 1.32
N ASP A 198 11.45 -0.89 1.53
CA ASP A 198 12.26 0.33 1.44
C ASP A 198 13.45 0.25 2.41
N ASP A 199 13.21 -0.04 3.69
CA ASP A 199 14.24 -0.13 4.73
C ASP A 199 15.35 -1.15 4.40
N VAL A 200 15.00 -2.27 3.75
CA VAL A 200 15.97 -3.32 3.42
C VAL A 200 16.72 -3.05 2.11
N HIS A 201 16.06 -2.46 1.10
CA HIS A 201 16.59 -2.44 -0.27
C HIS A 201 16.90 -1.05 -0.83
N PHE A 202 16.18 0.00 -0.41
CA PHE A 202 16.17 1.29 -1.11
C PHE A 202 16.50 2.49 -0.21
N HIS A 203 16.28 2.37 1.10
CA HIS A 203 16.62 3.32 2.14
C HIS A 203 16.11 4.76 1.90
N GLN A 204 14.87 4.92 1.42
CA GLN A 204 14.24 6.23 1.20
C GLN A 204 13.47 6.80 2.41
N GLY A 205 13.44 6.05 3.51
CA GLY A 205 12.98 6.50 4.82
C GLY A 205 11.46 6.53 4.96
N ILE A 206 10.75 5.53 4.45
CA ILE A 206 9.27 5.50 4.55
C ILE A 206 8.78 5.37 6.00
N TRP A 207 9.45 4.59 6.85
CA TRP A 207 9.05 4.46 8.26
C TRP A 207 8.96 5.81 8.96
N ASP A 208 10.00 6.63 8.82
CA ASP A 208 10.12 7.91 9.53
C ASP A 208 9.63 9.11 8.71
N TYR A 209 9.08 8.87 7.52
CA TYR A 209 8.50 9.93 6.70
C TYR A 209 7.34 10.62 7.44
N LYS A 210 7.37 11.96 7.41
CA LYS A 210 6.31 12.82 7.93
C LYS A 210 5.69 13.61 6.79
N GLY A 211 4.36 13.60 6.74
CA GLY A 211 3.58 14.47 5.90
C GLY A 211 3.71 15.94 6.31
N THR A 212 3.01 16.79 5.56
CA THR A 212 2.96 18.25 5.73
C THR A 212 2.41 18.70 7.08
N ASP A 213 1.61 17.87 7.74
CA ASP A 213 1.07 18.10 9.09
C ASP A 213 1.93 17.47 10.21
N GLY A 214 3.09 16.92 9.84
CA GLY A 214 4.01 16.24 10.76
C GLY A 214 3.59 14.83 11.15
N LYS A 215 2.59 14.23 10.48
CA LYS A 215 2.10 12.88 10.77
C LYS A 215 2.60 11.86 9.77
N GLY A 216 2.75 10.62 10.24
CA GLY A 216 3.17 9.48 9.43
C GLY A 216 2.81 8.17 10.10
N LEU A 217 3.50 7.10 9.70
CA LEU A 217 3.16 5.74 10.13
C LEU A 217 3.21 5.59 11.67
N ARG A 218 4.23 6.17 12.32
CA ARG A 218 4.34 6.09 13.78
C ARG A 218 3.09 6.61 14.48
N GLU A 219 2.60 7.79 14.09
CA GLU A 219 1.42 8.39 14.71
C GLU A 219 0.16 7.58 14.43
N ALA A 220 0.07 6.94 13.26
CA ALA A 220 -1.03 6.05 12.94
C ALA A 220 -1.05 4.79 13.80
N TYR A 221 0.09 4.10 13.95
CA TYR A 221 0.18 2.98 14.89
C TYR A 221 -0.07 3.42 16.34
N THR A 222 0.39 4.60 16.76
CA THR A 222 0.09 5.12 18.10
C THR A 222 -1.41 5.36 18.29
N ALA A 223 -2.11 5.89 17.29
CA ALA A 223 -3.54 6.12 17.35
C ALA A 223 -4.36 4.81 17.39
N GLU A 224 -3.90 3.77 16.71
CA GLU A 224 -4.60 2.48 16.62
C GLU A 224 -4.27 1.51 17.77
N ALA A 225 -3.14 1.68 18.46
CA ALA A 225 -2.70 0.78 19.54
C ALA A 225 -3.75 0.60 20.66
N PRO A 226 -4.47 1.64 21.13
CA PRO A 226 -5.52 1.48 22.14
C PRO A 226 -6.62 0.49 21.75
N ARG A 227 -6.95 0.36 20.45
CA ARG A 227 -8.01 -0.57 19.98
C ARG A 227 -7.56 -2.02 20.02
N VAL A 228 -6.28 -2.29 19.78
CA VAL A 228 -5.71 -3.63 20.00
C VAL A 228 -5.69 -3.92 21.50
N MET A 229 -5.17 -2.99 22.30
CA MET A 229 -5.03 -3.18 23.75
C MET A 229 -6.38 -3.34 24.48
N SER A 230 -7.45 -2.72 24.00
CA SER A 230 -8.81 -2.89 24.52
C SER A 230 -9.47 -4.22 24.13
N GLY A 231 -8.88 -4.95 23.16
CA GLY A 231 -9.37 -6.23 22.65
C GLY A 231 -10.25 -6.12 21.39
N GLN A 232 -10.61 -4.92 20.96
CA GLN A 232 -11.48 -4.66 19.80
C GLN A 232 -10.89 -5.24 18.50
N ASN A 233 -9.57 -5.10 18.29
CA ASN A 233 -8.86 -5.66 17.13
C ASN A 233 -7.71 -6.59 17.58
N SER A 234 -7.97 -7.45 18.56
CA SER A 234 -6.95 -8.36 19.11
C SER A 234 -6.33 -9.32 18.07
N GLY A 235 -7.01 -9.60 16.96
CA GLY A 235 -6.51 -10.40 15.84
C GLY A 235 -5.43 -9.72 14.97
N ASP A 236 -5.27 -8.40 15.10
CA ASP A 236 -4.31 -7.59 14.33
C ASP A 236 -3.04 -7.25 15.13
N ASN A 237 -2.92 -7.76 16.37
CA ASN A 237 -1.77 -7.46 17.23
C ASN A 237 -0.42 -7.88 16.64
N TRP A 238 -0.39 -8.85 15.72
CA TRP A 238 0.81 -9.25 14.98
C TRP A 238 1.39 -8.11 14.11
N GLN A 239 0.58 -7.14 13.68
CA GLN A 239 1.06 -5.99 12.88
C GLN A 239 1.97 -5.05 13.68
N TYR A 240 2.07 -5.22 15.00
CA TYR A 240 2.99 -4.44 15.82
C TYR A 240 4.40 -5.07 15.91
N GLU A 241 4.66 -6.20 15.25
CA GLU A 241 6.00 -6.82 15.21
C GLU A 241 7.02 -5.90 14.54
N LEU A 242 6.77 -5.42 13.31
CA LEU A 242 7.72 -4.52 12.64
C LEU A 242 7.76 -3.11 13.23
N PRO A 243 6.63 -2.45 13.55
CA PRO A 243 6.65 -1.17 14.26
C PRO A 243 7.46 -1.21 15.56
N TYR A 244 7.33 -2.27 16.35
CA TYR A 244 8.14 -2.43 17.56
C TYR A 244 9.61 -2.66 17.24
N ASN A 245 9.93 -3.54 16.29
CA ASN A 245 11.32 -3.79 15.89
C ASN A 245 12.02 -2.54 15.32
N HIS A 246 11.27 -1.65 14.66
CA HIS A 246 11.81 -0.40 14.12
C HIS A 246 11.94 0.70 15.19
N TRP A 247 10.89 0.99 15.97
CA TRP A 247 10.88 2.13 16.90
C TRP A 247 11.17 1.80 18.37
N GLY A 248 11.11 0.53 18.78
CA GLY A 248 11.30 0.11 20.17
C GLY A 248 10.29 0.70 21.16
N ASP A 249 9.10 1.10 20.70
CA ASP A 249 8.10 1.80 21.51
C ASP A 249 7.37 0.84 22.45
N ALA A 250 7.33 1.16 23.75
CA ALA A 250 6.67 0.32 24.76
C ALA A 250 5.16 0.18 24.52
N THR A 251 4.52 1.17 23.89
CA THR A 251 3.11 1.07 23.48
C THR A 251 2.95 0.00 22.40
N PHE A 252 3.86 -0.04 21.43
CA PHE A 252 3.82 -1.05 20.36
C PHE A 252 4.12 -2.45 20.89
N LEU A 253 5.07 -2.56 21.82
CA LEU A 253 5.29 -3.81 22.56
C LEU A 253 4.02 -4.29 23.26
N SER A 254 3.33 -3.39 23.96
CA SER A 254 2.09 -3.73 24.68
C SER A 254 0.95 -4.13 23.76
N ALA A 255 0.81 -3.47 22.60
CA ALA A 255 -0.16 -3.86 21.59
C ALA A 255 0.19 -5.23 20.97
N ARG A 256 1.46 -5.44 20.61
CA ARG A 256 1.99 -6.71 20.07
C ARG A 256 1.72 -7.90 20.99
N ASP A 257 2.00 -7.74 22.29
CA ASP A 257 1.94 -8.81 23.29
C ASP A 257 0.56 -8.94 23.96
N LYS A 258 -0.46 -8.23 23.45
CA LYS A 258 -1.82 -8.24 24.01
C LYS A 258 -2.46 -9.64 24.07
N SER A 259 -2.20 -10.48 23.08
CA SER A 259 -2.74 -11.83 22.96
C SER A 259 -1.81 -12.74 22.15
N ALA A 260 -2.15 -14.03 22.06
CA ALA A 260 -1.49 -14.93 21.12
C ALA A 260 -1.54 -14.34 19.71
N ARG A 261 -0.42 -14.40 18.99
CA ARG A 261 -0.25 -13.76 17.69
C ARG A 261 -0.38 -14.79 16.55
N ASN A 262 -0.89 -14.36 15.41
CA ASN A 262 -1.09 -15.21 14.23
C ASN A 262 0.23 -15.47 13.50
N ALA A 263 0.70 -16.72 13.48
CA ALA A 263 1.98 -17.07 12.86
C ALA A 263 2.02 -16.92 11.33
N PHE A 264 0.86 -16.95 10.67
CA PHE A 264 0.73 -16.96 9.21
C PHE A 264 -0.23 -15.88 8.73
N ILE A 265 0.23 -15.05 7.81
CA ILE A 265 -0.55 -13.98 7.18
C ILE A 265 -0.51 -14.22 5.67
N ALA A 266 -1.68 -14.37 5.04
CA ALA A 266 -1.79 -14.80 3.64
C ALA A 266 -1.36 -13.73 2.60
N GLN A 267 -1.34 -12.45 3.01
CA GLN A 267 -1.03 -11.30 2.16
C GLN A 267 0.26 -10.62 2.66
N SER A 268 1.42 -11.26 2.52
CA SER A 268 2.65 -10.87 3.26
C SER A 268 3.93 -11.32 2.55
N PHE A 269 5.09 -10.73 2.89
CA PHE A 269 6.42 -11.29 2.64
C PHE A 269 6.66 -12.53 3.53
N GLY A 270 5.87 -13.59 3.30
CA GLY A 270 5.90 -14.81 4.12
C GLY A 270 5.35 -14.63 5.55
N PRO A 271 5.58 -15.61 6.44
CA PRO A 271 5.07 -15.61 7.81
C PRO A 271 5.81 -14.60 8.70
N VAL A 272 5.24 -13.40 8.87
CA VAL A 272 5.82 -12.25 9.60
C VAL A 272 6.40 -12.65 10.97
N ILE A 273 5.65 -13.41 11.77
CA ILE A 273 6.09 -13.81 13.11
C ILE A 273 7.29 -14.75 13.06
N LEU A 274 7.36 -15.65 12.07
CA LEU A 274 8.51 -16.55 11.95
C LEU A 274 9.77 -15.80 11.51
N LEU A 275 9.61 -14.70 10.78
CA LEU A 275 10.72 -13.90 10.27
C LEU A 275 11.19 -12.81 11.26
N PHE A 276 10.26 -12.28 12.07
CA PHE A 276 10.51 -11.06 12.87
C PHE A 276 10.09 -11.17 14.34
N GLY A 277 9.39 -12.23 14.72
CA GLY A 277 8.94 -12.44 16.09
C GLY A 277 10.14 -12.65 17.02
N GLN A 278 10.32 -11.71 17.95
CA GLN A 278 11.27 -11.79 19.06
C GLN A 278 10.53 -11.88 20.40
#